data_AF-A0A849RSK4-F1
#
_entry.id   AF-A0A849RSK4-F1
#
_cell.length_a   1.000
_cell.length_b   1.000
_cell.length_c   1.000
_cell.angle_alpha   90.00
_cell.angle_beta   90.00
_cell.angle_gamma   90.00
#
_symmetry.space_group_name_H-M   'P 1'
#
loop_
_entity.id
_entity.type
_entity.pdbx_description
1 polymer ?
#
loop_
_entity_poly.entity_id
_entity_poly.type
_entity_poly.pdbx_seq_one_letter_code
_entity_poly.pdbx_strand_id
1 'polypeptide(L)'
;MSRFKLWAGLIILFGAGALTGIVGTYLYCDVDRSHRGERGPVAQHERIMKRLTQELSLTARQKADIEPIVTRAHVAILELRYSHQVEIEQILAGGMAELKGQLSAEQQSGLDKMYQRLQQRWQQSRDYIAAKKQGMTGSR
;
A
#
# COMPACT_ATOMS: atom_id res chain seq x y z
N MET A 1 -8.77 41.12 -35.08
CA MET A 1 -9.17 40.31 -33.89
C MET A 1 -8.42 40.80 -32.67
N SER A 2 -9.10 41.06 -31.55
CA SER A 2 -8.47 41.57 -30.33
C SER A 2 -7.56 40.52 -29.69
N ARG A 3 -6.36 40.96 -29.28
CA ARG A 3 -5.30 40.16 -28.64
C ARG A 3 -5.79 39.38 -27.42
N PHE A 4 -6.89 39.84 -26.82
CA PHE A 4 -7.61 39.20 -25.72
C PHE A 4 -8.17 37.82 -26.07
N LYS A 5 -8.66 37.61 -27.29
CA LYS A 5 -9.19 36.31 -27.75
C LYS A 5 -8.08 35.27 -27.92
N LEU A 6 -6.87 35.69 -28.28
CA LEU A 6 -5.69 34.81 -28.38
C LEU A 6 -5.19 34.38 -27.00
N TRP A 7 -5.11 35.32 -26.05
CA TRP A 7 -4.72 35.01 -24.67
C TRP A 7 -5.74 34.11 -23.96
N ALA A 8 -7.04 34.33 -24.17
CA ALA A 8 -8.09 33.47 -23.64
C ALA A 8 -7.97 32.02 -24.15
N GLY A 9 -7.72 31.83 -25.45
CA GLY A 9 -7.49 30.49 -26.02
C GLY A 9 -6.25 29.81 -25.44
N LEU A 10 -5.16 30.55 -25.24
CA LEU A 10 -3.91 30.02 -24.67
C LEU A 10 -4.08 29.57 -23.21
N ILE A 11 -4.78 30.36 -22.39
CA ILE A 11 -5.05 30.02 -20.98
C ILE A 11 -5.92 28.76 -20.90
N ILE A 12 -6.91 28.61 -21.77
CA ILE A 12 -7.77 27.42 -21.81
C ILE A 12 -6.97 26.17 -22.21
N LEU A 13 -6.11 26.28 -23.23
CA LEU A 13 -5.25 25.17 -23.66
C LEU A 13 -4.26 24.75 -22.56
N PHE A 14 -3.65 25.72 -21.89
CA PHE A 14 -2.72 25.48 -20.79
C PHE A 14 -3.44 24.88 -19.57
N GLY A 15 -4.62 25.37 -19.22
CA GLY A 15 -5.46 24.84 -18.14
C GLY A 15 -5.89 23.39 -18.40
N ALA A 16 -6.29 23.06 -19.63
CA ALA A 16 -6.62 21.70 -20.02
C ALA A 16 -5.42 20.76 -19.95
N GLY A 17 -4.24 21.21 -20.39
CA GLY A 17 -2.99 20.46 -20.27
C GLY A 17 -2.57 20.24 -18.82
N ALA A 18 -2.66 21.26 -17.97
CA ALA A 18 -2.33 21.18 -16.55
C ALA A 18 -3.29 20.25 -15.79
N LEU A 19 -4.60 20.32 -16.05
CA LEU A 19 -5.59 19.41 -15.47
C LEU A 19 -5.33 17.96 -15.90
N THR A 20 -5.04 17.72 -17.17
CA THR A 20 -4.70 16.39 -17.69
C THR A 20 -3.39 15.87 -17.07
N GLY A 21 -2.39 16.75 -16.89
CA GLY A 21 -1.13 16.42 -16.23
C GLY A 21 -1.29 16.11 -14.74
N ILE A 22 -2.13 16.87 -14.01
CA ILE A 22 -2.43 16.61 -12.60
C ILE A 22 -3.19 15.29 -12.44
N VAL A 23 -4.23 15.06 -13.24
CA VAL A 23 -5.01 13.81 -13.20
C VAL A 23 -4.14 12.62 -13.60
N GLY A 24 -3.34 12.74 -14.67
CA GLY A 24 -2.41 11.70 -15.11
C GLY A 24 -1.34 11.38 -14.07
N THR A 25 -0.79 12.39 -13.40
CA THR A 25 0.19 12.21 -12.32
C THR A 25 -0.47 11.62 -11.07
N TYR A 26 -1.68 12.03 -10.73
CA TYR A 26 -2.43 11.48 -9.60
C TYR A 26 -2.74 9.99 -9.83
N LEU A 27 -3.18 9.61 -11.03
CA LEU A 27 -3.40 8.22 -11.42
C LEU A 27 -2.08 7.41 -11.46
N TYR A 28 -0.99 7.98 -11.98
CA TYR A 28 0.31 7.29 -12.03
C TYR A 28 0.89 7.08 -10.63
N CYS A 29 0.83 8.09 -9.76
CA CYS A 29 1.25 7.98 -8.37
C CYS A 29 0.33 7.07 -7.55
N ASP A 30 -0.97 7.05 -7.84
CA ASP A 30 -1.92 6.12 -7.21
C ASP A 30 -1.65 4.68 -7.65
N VAL A 31 -1.36 4.42 -8.94
CA VAL A 31 -0.97 3.11 -9.46
C VAL A 31 0.38 2.63 -8.88
N ASP A 32 1.39 3.50 -8.75
CA ASP A 32 2.69 3.10 -8.17
C ASP A 32 2.65 2.94 -6.63
N ARG A 33 1.83 3.75 -5.93
CA ARG A 33 1.61 3.59 -4.47
C ARG A 33 0.75 2.38 -4.15
N SER A 34 -0.32 2.15 -4.91
CA SER A 34 -1.14 0.95 -4.81
C SER A 34 -0.26 -0.28 -5.10
N HIS A 35 0.56 -0.29 -6.15
CA HIS A 35 1.48 -1.41 -6.39
C HIS A 35 2.58 -1.63 -5.33
N ARG A 36 3.02 -0.58 -4.60
CA ARG A 36 3.95 -0.72 -3.46
C ARG A 36 3.29 -1.24 -2.19
N GLY A 37 2.06 -0.84 -1.91
CA GLY A 37 1.30 -1.28 -0.74
C GLY A 37 0.50 -2.56 -0.94
N GLU A 38 0.13 -2.91 -2.18
CA GLU A 38 -0.86 -3.96 -2.50
C GLU A 38 -0.30 -5.34 -2.74
N ARG A 39 1.00 -5.51 -2.98
CA ARG A 39 1.54 -6.88 -3.17
C ARG A 39 1.65 -7.70 -1.88
N GLY A 40 1.10 -7.18 -0.78
CA GLY A 40 1.00 -7.87 0.49
C GLY A 40 2.36 -8.15 1.16
N PRO A 41 2.34 -8.78 2.34
CA PRO A 41 3.56 -9.14 3.08
C PRO A 41 4.46 -10.11 2.31
N VAL A 42 3.88 -10.93 1.43
CA VAL A 42 4.59 -11.94 0.62
C VAL A 42 5.57 -11.29 -0.35
N ALA A 43 5.12 -10.30 -1.12
CA ALA A 43 5.99 -9.67 -2.11
C ALA A 43 7.07 -8.78 -1.47
N GLN A 44 6.89 -8.33 -0.23
CA GLN A 44 7.97 -7.66 0.49
C GLN A 44 9.11 -8.63 0.78
N HIS A 45 8.80 -9.84 1.24
CA HIS A 45 9.81 -10.88 1.47
C HIS A 45 10.56 -11.23 0.17
N GLU A 46 9.84 -11.47 -0.94
CA GLU A 46 10.46 -11.77 -2.24
C GLU A 46 11.35 -10.63 -2.74
N ARG A 47 10.95 -9.37 -2.53
CA ARG A 47 11.76 -8.21 -2.91
C ARG A 47 13.04 -8.12 -2.09
N ILE A 48 12.97 -8.38 -0.78
CA ILE A 48 14.15 -8.41 0.09
C ILE A 48 15.12 -9.51 -0.39
N MET A 49 14.63 -10.74 -0.61
CA MET A 49 15.46 -11.84 -1.09
C MET A 49 16.05 -11.56 -2.47
N LYS A 50 15.26 -11.01 -3.40
CA LYS A 50 15.74 -10.63 -4.74
C LYS A 50 16.86 -9.60 -4.66
N ARG A 51 16.69 -8.56 -3.83
CA ARG A 51 17.68 -7.50 -3.65
C ARG A 51 18.97 -8.03 -3.03
N LEU A 52 18.89 -8.81 -1.96
CA LEU A 52 20.06 -9.44 -1.33
C LEU A 52 20.79 -10.37 -2.31
N THR A 53 20.06 -11.15 -3.10
CA THR A 53 20.65 -12.03 -4.11
C THR A 53 21.42 -11.24 -5.16
N GLN A 54 20.87 -10.12 -5.63
CA GLN A 54 21.49 -9.27 -6.66
C GLN A 54 22.70 -8.49 -6.12
N GLU A 55 22.56 -7.83 -4.97
CA GLU A 55 23.61 -6.97 -4.42
C GLU A 55 24.79 -7.78 -3.86
N LEU A 56 24.55 -8.99 -3.33
CA LEU A 56 25.58 -9.84 -2.73
C LEU A 56 26.00 -11.01 -3.62
N SER A 57 25.40 -11.14 -4.82
CA SER A 57 25.63 -12.25 -5.74
C SER A 57 25.53 -13.63 -5.06
N LEU A 58 24.45 -13.83 -4.31
CA LEU A 58 24.26 -15.04 -3.51
C LEU A 58 24.14 -16.29 -4.39
N THR A 59 24.89 -17.33 -4.04
CA THR A 59 24.73 -18.67 -4.64
C THR A 59 23.41 -19.32 -4.19
N ALA A 60 22.94 -20.35 -4.92
CA ALA A 60 21.73 -21.08 -4.56
C ALA A 60 21.78 -21.67 -3.13
N ARG A 61 22.96 -22.15 -2.72
CA ARG A 61 23.18 -22.67 -1.36
C ARG A 61 23.06 -21.57 -0.31
N GLN A 62 23.75 -20.44 -0.50
CA GLN A 62 23.65 -19.30 0.42
C GLN A 62 22.23 -18.75 0.49
N LYS A 63 21.51 -18.73 -0.64
CA LYS A 63 20.11 -18.30 -0.67
C LYS A 63 19.23 -19.19 0.23
N ALA A 64 19.39 -20.51 0.14
CA ALA A 64 18.66 -21.46 0.98
C ALA A 64 18.97 -21.28 2.48
N ASP A 65 20.22 -20.97 2.83
CA ASP A 65 20.63 -20.74 4.22
C ASP A 65 20.14 -19.38 4.77
N ILE A 66 20.06 -18.35 3.92
CA ILE A 66 19.69 -16.97 4.30
C ILE A 66 18.16 -16.77 4.33
N GLU A 67 17.42 -17.44 3.45
CA GLU A 67 15.95 -17.34 3.37
C GLU A 67 15.22 -17.53 4.71
N PRO A 68 15.53 -18.52 5.57
CA PRO A 68 14.88 -18.65 6.88
C PRO A 68 15.23 -17.50 7.83
N ILE A 69 16.43 -16.93 7.74
CA ILE A 69 16.86 -15.78 8.57
C ILE A 69 16.06 -14.54 8.18
N VAL A 70 15.95 -14.27 6.87
CA VAL A 70 15.17 -13.15 6.33
C VAL A 70 13.69 -13.33 6.62
N THR A 71 13.17 -14.56 6.52
CA THR A 71 11.77 -14.86 6.86
C THR A 71 11.49 -14.53 8.33
N ARG A 72 12.35 -14.97 9.25
CA ARG A 72 12.19 -14.68 10.68
C ARG A 72 12.24 -13.19 10.99
N ALA A 73 13.20 -12.46 10.42
CA ALA A 73 13.30 -11.02 10.59
C ALA A 73 12.06 -10.28 10.04
N HIS A 74 11.60 -10.68 8.85
CA HIS A 74 10.41 -10.10 8.23
C HIS A 74 9.15 -10.34 9.07
N VAL A 75 8.94 -11.55 9.58
CA VAL A 75 7.81 -11.89 10.45
C VAL A 75 7.86 -11.08 11.75
N ALA A 76 9.03 -10.95 12.40
CA ALA A 76 9.17 -10.18 13.63
C ALA A 76 8.85 -8.68 13.44
N ILE A 77 9.28 -8.09 12.32
CA ILE A 77 8.93 -6.70 11.97
C ILE A 77 7.42 -6.56 11.75
N LEU A 78 6.79 -7.53 11.11
CA LEU A 78 5.34 -7.53 10.91
C LEU A 78 4.59 -7.69 12.22
N GLU A 79 5.00 -8.61 13.10
CA GLU A 79 4.39 -8.78 14.43
C GLU A 79 4.43 -7.47 15.23
N LEU A 80 5.56 -6.77 15.24
CA LEU A 80 5.67 -5.46 15.90
C LEU A 80 4.75 -4.41 15.26
N ARG A 81 4.63 -4.40 13.94
CA ARG A 81 3.74 -3.48 13.24
C ARG A 81 2.26 -3.74 13.57
N TYR A 82 1.91 -5.01 13.76
CA TYR A 82 0.53 -5.45 13.96
C TYR A 82 0.14 -5.63 15.43
N SER A 83 1.08 -5.50 16.38
CA SER A 83 0.77 -5.57 17.82
C SER A 83 -0.22 -4.50 18.27
N HIS A 84 -0.18 -3.32 17.62
CA HIS A 84 -1.05 -2.18 17.91
C HIS A 84 -2.24 -2.06 16.94
N GLN A 85 -2.51 -3.10 16.13
CA GLN A 85 -3.51 -3.00 15.08
C GLN A 85 -4.92 -2.69 15.62
N VAL A 86 -5.30 -3.28 16.76
CA VAL A 86 -6.61 -3.05 17.39
C VAL A 86 -6.79 -1.59 17.78
N GLU A 87 -5.75 -0.97 18.34
CA GLU A 87 -5.76 0.44 18.75
C GLU A 87 -5.88 1.35 17.52
N ILE A 88 -5.15 1.03 16.45
CA ILE A 88 -5.24 1.75 15.17
C ILE A 88 -6.63 1.60 14.54
N GLU A 89 -7.22 0.41 14.59
CA GLU A 89 -8.59 0.13 14.11
C GLU A 89 -9.62 0.98 14.85
N GLN A 90 -9.49 1.11 16.17
CA GLN A 90 -10.38 1.92 16.99
C GLN A 90 -10.27 3.41 16.66
N ILE A 91 -9.05 3.94 16.52
CA ILE A 91 -8.82 5.34 16.14
C ILE A 91 -9.45 5.63 14.77
N LEU A 92 -9.24 4.74 13.80
CA LEU A 92 -9.80 4.89 12.46
C LEU A 92 -11.32 4.76 12.44
N ALA A 93 -11.90 3.87 13.25
CA ALA A 93 -13.35 3.75 13.39
C ALA A 93 -13.97 5.03 13.97
N GLY A 94 -13.32 5.66 14.95
CA GLY A 94 -13.72 6.96 15.47
C GLY A 94 -13.70 8.05 14.41
N GLY A 95 -12.57 8.22 13.71
CA GLY A 95 -12.45 9.20 12.61
C GLY A 95 -13.43 8.95 11.46
N MET A 96 -13.73 7.69 11.16
CA MET A 96 -14.76 7.29 10.20
C MET A 96 -16.15 7.81 10.59
N ALA A 97 -16.52 7.67 11.86
CA ALA A 97 -17.81 8.14 12.36
C ALA A 97 -17.92 9.66 12.29
N GLU A 98 -16.85 10.38 12.66
CA GLU A 98 -16.79 11.83 12.55
C GLU A 98 -16.91 12.31 11.09
N LEU A 99 -16.16 11.68 10.17
CA LEU A 99 -16.21 12.02 8.75
C LEU A 99 -17.59 11.74 8.14
N LYS A 100 -18.25 10.62 8.51
CA LYS A 100 -19.61 10.32 8.02
C LYS A 100 -20.60 11.44 8.35
N GLY A 101 -20.46 12.09 9.50
CA GLY A 101 -21.29 13.22 9.89
C GLY A 101 -21.17 14.45 8.98
N GLN A 102 -20.08 14.57 8.21
CA GLN A 102 -19.82 15.69 7.30
C GLN A 102 -20.06 15.37 5.82
N LEU A 103 -20.34 14.10 5.49
CA LEU A 103 -20.41 13.62 4.11
C LEU A 103 -21.85 13.34 3.67
N SER A 104 -22.11 13.54 2.38
CA SER A 104 -23.36 13.11 1.76
C SER A 104 -23.47 11.58 1.71
N ALA A 105 -24.68 11.05 1.58
CA ALA A 105 -24.91 9.60 1.50
C ALA A 105 -24.10 8.92 0.38
N GLU A 106 -23.91 9.60 -0.75
CA GLU A 106 -23.10 9.09 -1.86
C GLU A 106 -21.60 9.03 -1.51
N GLN A 107 -21.08 10.05 -0.82
CA GLN A 107 -19.69 10.10 -0.38
C GLN A 107 -19.40 9.09 0.75
N GLN A 108 -20.37 8.82 1.63
CA GLN A 108 -20.25 7.82 2.69
C GLN A 108 -20.01 6.41 2.12
N SER A 109 -20.65 6.06 1.00
CA SER A 109 -20.40 4.78 0.30
C SER A 109 -18.96 4.65 -0.20
N GLY A 110 -18.39 5.76 -0.71
CA GLY A 110 -16.98 5.81 -1.11
C GLY A 110 -16.03 5.60 0.07
N LEU A 111 -16.33 6.27 1.19
CA LEU A 111 -15.57 6.17 2.42
C LEU A 111 -15.64 4.74 3.01
N ASP A 112 -16.81 4.11 3.01
CA ASP A 112 -16.98 2.72 3.46
C ASP A 112 -16.18 1.73 2.61
N LYS A 113 -16.16 1.90 1.28
CA LYS A 113 -15.32 1.08 0.38
C LYS A 113 -13.83 1.27 0.66
N MET A 114 -13.39 2.48 1.04
CA MET A 114 -12.00 2.72 1.44
C MET A 114 -11.66 1.98 2.73
N TYR A 115 -12.54 2.06 3.73
CA TYR A 115 -12.34 1.39 5.02
C TYR A 115 -12.35 -0.14 4.88
N GLN A 116 -13.27 -0.71 4.10
CA GLN A 116 -13.32 -2.15 3.81
C GLN A 116 -12.03 -2.66 3.15
N ARG A 117 -11.48 -1.92 2.16
CA ARG A 117 -10.19 -2.28 1.54
C ARG A 117 -9.04 -2.28 2.55
N LEU A 118 -9.04 -1.35 3.50
CA LEU A 118 -8.03 -1.32 4.56
C LEU A 118 -8.15 -2.54 5.48
N GLN A 119 -9.37 -2.88 5.92
CA GLN A 119 -9.63 -4.06 6.75
C GLN A 119 -9.20 -5.36 6.06
N GLN A 120 -9.49 -5.51 4.76
CA GLN A 120 -9.06 -6.67 3.98
C GLN A 120 -7.53 -6.82 3.94
N ARG A 121 -6.79 -5.72 3.75
CA ARG A 121 -5.31 -5.73 3.73
C ARG A 121 -4.72 -6.17 5.06
N TRP A 122 -5.33 -5.73 6.15
CA TRP A 122 -4.93 -6.17 7.49
C TRP A 122 -5.22 -7.64 7.74
N GLN A 123 -6.39 -8.14 7.32
CA GLN A 123 -6.71 -9.56 7.44
C GLN A 123 -5.70 -10.44 6.70
N GLN A 124 -5.40 -10.12 5.44
CA GLN A 124 -4.39 -10.84 4.65
C GLN A 124 -3.02 -10.86 5.34
N SER A 125 -2.67 -9.77 6.04
CA SER A 125 -1.41 -9.70 6.75
C SER A 125 -1.39 -10.55 8.03
N ARG A 126 -2.51 -10.61 8.77
CA ARG A 126 -2.67 -11.51 9.92
C ARG A 126 -2.55 -12.97 9.49
N ASP A 127 -3.25 -13.34 8.42
CA ASP A 127 -3.23 -14.70 7.88
C ASP A 127 -1.83 -15.13 7.45
N TYR A 128 -1.08 -14.22 6.82
CA TYR A 128 0.32 -14.45 6.44
C TYR A 128 1.23 -14.70 7.65
N ILE A 129 1.13 -13.88 8.70
CA ILE A 129 1.93 -14.02 9.91
C ILE A 129 1.62 -15.36 10.58
N ALA A 130 0.33 -15.68 10.73
CA ALA A 130 -0.13 -16.94 11.31
C ALA A 130 0.40 -18.15 10.53
N ALA A 131 0.27 -18.14 9.19
CA ALA A 131 0.74 -19.23 8.34
C ALA A 131 2.27 -19.42 8.41
N LYS A 132 3.05 -18.32 8.37
CA LYS A 132 4.52 -18.40 8.49
C LYS A 132 4.97 -18.90 9.85
N LYS A 133 4.28 -18.51 10.93
CA LYS A 133 4.57 -18.99 12.29
C LYS A 133 4.31 -20.48 12.44
N GLN A 134 3.19 -20.98 11.93
CA GLN A 134 2.90 -22.42 11.93
C GLN A 134 3.97 -23.22 11.17
N GLY A 135 4.40 -22.74 10.00
CA GLY A 135 5.50 -23.35 9.24
C GLY A 135 6.85 -23.34 9.98
N MET A 136 7.12 -22.32 10.80
CA MET A 136 8.35 -22.26 11.62
C MET A 136 8.31 -23.17 12.84
N THR A 137 7.12 -23.42 13.39
CA THR A 137 6.97 -24.20 14.64
C THR A 137 6.82 -25.70 14.37
N GLY A 138 6.40 -26.09 13.16
CA GLY A 138 6.21 -27.48 12.74
C GLY A 138 7.47 -28.20 12.21
N SER A 139 8.64 -27.56 12.19
CA SER A 139 9.92 -28.19 11.81
C SER A 139 10.76 -28.64 13.02
N ARG A 140 10.11 -29.07 14.11
CA ARG A 140 10.77 -29.64 15.29
C ARG A 140 10.51 -31.13 15.41
#